data_AF-A0A848QCZ1-F1
#
_entry.id   AF-A0A848QCZ1-F1
#
_cell.length_a   1.000
_cell.length_b   1.000
_cell.length_c   1.000
_cell.angle_alpha   90.00
_cell.angle_beta   90.00
_cell.angle_gamma   90.00
#
_symmetry.space_group_name_H-M   'P 1'
#
loop_
_entity.id
_entity.type
_entity.pdbx_description
1 polymer ?
#
loop_
_entity_poly.entity_id
_entity_poly.type
_entity_poly.pdbx_seq_one_letter_code
_entity_poly.pdbx_strand_id
1 'polypeptide(L)'
;MVYENGSFDATLAAAAGDDPALLAELRGAFAESLERQIDLLKRSRCDANWIMAAHRLKGIAASFHADQLLALANEAIETVPGEPTVIRRIEKFYADFSSS
;
A
#
# COMPACT_ATOMS: atom_id res chain seq x y z
N MET A 1 -10.63 -6.58 -14.13
CA MET A 1 -9.49 -7.46 -13.87
C MET A 1 -9.60 -7.84 -12.41
N VAL A 2 -9.98 -9.09 -12.12
CA VAL A 2 -10.30 -9.56 -10.76
C VAL A 2 -9.01 -9.56 -9.94
N TYR A 3 -8.99 -8.80 -8.85
CA TYR A 3 -7.82 -8.64 -7.99
C TYR A 3 -7.63 -9.88 -7.13
N GLU A 4 -6.42 -10.44 -7.08
CA GLU A 4 -6.04 -11.44 -6.07
C GLU A 4 -5.76 -10.78 -4.71
N ASN A 5 -6.62 -9.85 -4.27
CA ASN A 5 -6.60 -9.31 -2.90
C ASN A 5 -7.36 -10.21 -1.92
N GLY A 6 -7.61 -11.47 -2.28
CA GLY A 6 -8.37 -12.40 -1.44
C GLY A 6 -7.83 -12.51 -0.01
N SER A 7 -6.50 -12.46 0.17
CA SER A 7 -5.88 -12.44 1.51
C SER A 7 -6.11 -11.12 2.26
N PHE A 8 -6.11 -9.99 1.54
CA PHE A 8 -6.36 -8.68 2.10
C PHE A 8 -7.82 -8.52 2.55
N ASP A 9 -8.76 -8.83 1.64
CA ASP A 9 -10.19 -8.72 1.93
C ASP A 9 -10.60 -9.68 3.04
N ALA A 10 -10.01 -10.88 3.10
CA ALA A 10 -10.21 -11.81 4.21
C ALA A 10 -9.65 -11.27 5.53
N THR A 11 -8.48 -10.62 5.53
CA THR A 11 -7.89 -10.00 6.72
C THR A 11 -8.79 -8.89 7.27
N LEU A 12 -9.30 -8.04 6.39
CA LEU A 12 -10.22 -6.97 6.78
C LEU A 12 -11.57 -7.51 7.26
N ALA A 13 -12.16 -8.48 6.55
CA ALA A 13 -13.41 -9.10 6.96
C ALA A 13 -13.27 -9.82 8.31
N ALA A 14 -12.14 -10.47 8.57
CA ALA A 14 -11.86 -11.10 9.87
C ALA A 14 -11.74 -10.07 11.00
N ALA A 15 -11.20 -8.87 10.73
CA ALA A 15 -11.08 -7.80 11.70
C ALA A 15 -12.43 -7.06 11.94
N ALA A 16 -13.23 -6.88 10.89
CA ALA A 16 -14.51 -6.18 10.95
C ALA A 16 -15.68 -7.08 11.41
N GLY A 17 -15.59 -8.39 11.19
CA GLY A 17 -16.69 -9.31 11.43
C GLY A 17 -17.89 -9.00 10.52
N ASP A 18 -19.09 -9.00 11.10
CA ASP A 18 -20.36 -8.69 10.42
C ASP A 18 -20.68 -7.18 10.39
N ASP A 19 -19.73 -6.31 10.72
CA ASP A 19 -19.92 -4.85 10.71
C ASP A 19 -19.44 -4.23 9.38
N PRO A 20 -20.35 -3.90 8.44
CA PRO A 20 -19.98 -3.32 7.16
C PRO A 20 -19.47 -1.87 7.30
N ALA A 21 -19.84 -1.14 8.35
CA ALA A 21 -19.34 0.22 8.58
C ALA A 21 -17.87 0.17 9.02
N LEU A 22 -17.54 -0.71 9.96
CA LEU A 22 -16.15 -0.94 10.38
C LEU A 22 -15.28 -1.43 9.23
N LEU A 23 -15.79 -2.32 8.37
CA LEU A 23 -15.08 -2.76 7.17
C LEU A 23 -14.72 -1.57 6.25
N ALA A 24 -15.67 -0.67 6.01
CA ALA A 24 -15.46 0.52 5.21
C ALA A 24 -14.44 1.49 5.86
N GLU A 25 -14.51 1.67 7.18
CA GLU A 25 -13.54 2.48 7.94
C GLU A 25 -12.11 1.92 7.82
N LEU A 26 -11.94 0.60 7.96
CA LEU A 26 -10.63 -0.04 7.84
C LEU A 26 -10.06 0.07 6.42
N ARG A 27 -10.91 -0.08 5.39
CA ARG A 27 -10.51 0.15 3.99
C ARG A 27 -10.07 1.61 3.78
N GLY A 28 -10.82 2.56 4.32
CA GLY A 28 -10.48 3.99 4.27
C GLY A 28 -9.14 4.30 4.96
N ALA A 29 -8.95 3.81 6.18
CA ALA A 29 -7.72 4.00 6.94
C ALA A 29 -6.49 3.40 6.24
N PHE A 30 -6.65 2.26 5.57
CA PHE A 30 -5.60 1.68 4.74
C PHE A 30 -5.28 2.58 3.52
N ALA A 31 -6.32 3.06 2.81
CA ALA A 31 -6.14 3.95 1.66
C ALA A 31 -5.37 5.23 2.04
N GLU A 32 -5.77 5.88 3.14
CA GLU A 32 -5.12 7.10 3.64
C GLU A 32 -3.66 6.85 4.05
N SER A 33 -3.40 5.69 4.67
CA SER A 33 -2.04 5.31 5.08
C SER A 33 -1.13 5.08 3.87
N LEU A 34 -1.67 4.43 2.83
CA LEU A 34 -0.98 4.17 1.56
C LEU A 34 -0.70 5.48 0.80
N GLU A 35 -1.70 6.33 0.63
CA GLU A 35 -1.57 7.65 -0.02
C GLU A 35 -0.44 8.48 0.63
N ARG A 36 -0.39 8.49 1.96
CA ARG A 36 0.67 9.17 2.71
C ARG A 36 2.07 8.65 2.38
N GLN A 37 2.26 7.34 2.28
CA GLN A 37 3.58 6.78 1.92
C GLN A 37 3.95 7.06 0.46
N ILE A 38 2.97 7.07 -0.45
CA ILE A 38 3.18 7.45 -1.85
C ILE A 38 3.66 8.90 -1.94
N ASP A 39 3.02 9.83 -1.23
CA ASP A 39 3.46 11.24 -1.18
C ASP A 39 4.88 11.38 -0.61
N LEU A 40 5.22 10.64 0.45
CA LEU A 40 6.56 10.64 1.04
C LEU A 40 7.64 10.07 0.09
N LEU A 41 7.34 8.98 -0.62
CA LEU A 41 8.23 8.43 -1.64
C LEU A 41 8.50 9.46 -2.74
N LYS A 42 7.46 10.09 -3.26
CA LYS A 42 7.56 11.11 -4.32
C LYS A 42 8.35 12.35 -3.91
N ARG A 43 8.34 12.70 -2.62
CA ARG A 43 9.07 13.86 -2.08
C ARG A 43 10.48 13.53 -1.61
N SER A 44 10.86 12.25 -1.58
CA SER A 44 12.18 11.84 -1.08
C SER A 44 13.29 12.34 -2.01
N ARG A 45 14.24 13.08 -1.43
CA ARG A 45 15.39 13.67 -2.15
C ARG A 45 16.72 12.96 -1.87
N CYS A 46 16.72 12.03 -0.91
CA CYS A 46 17.88 11.24 -0.52
C CYS A 46 17.45 9.82 -0.18
N ASP A 47 18.40 8.89 -0.24
CA ASP A 47 18.18 7.46 -0.05
C ASP A 47 17.56 7.15 1.31
N ALA A 48 17.98 7.85 2.37
CA ALA A 48 17.46 7.62 3.72
C ALA A 48 15.95 7.88 3.82
N ASN A 49 15.45 8.97 3.23
CA ASN A 49 14.03 9.30 3.22
C ASN A 49 13.22 8.29 2.39
N TRP A 50 13.79 7.90 1.24
CA TRP A 50 13.19 6.92 0.35
C TRP A 50 13.05 5.55 1.01
N ILE A 51 14.16 5.01 1.52
CA ILE A 51 14.22 3.72 2.21
C ILE A 51 13.27 3.71 3.41
N MET A 52 13.22 4.78 4.19
CA MET A 52 12.28 4.88 5.32
C MET A 52 10.81 4.84 4.85
N ALA A 53 10.44 5.58 3.81
CA ALA A 53 9.08 5.55 3.26
C ALA A 53 8.74 4.17 2.66
N ALA A 54 9.67 3.55 1.96
CA ALA A 54 9.51 2.22 1.38
C ALA A 54 9.35 1.13 2.45
N HIS A 55 10.11 1.18 3.56
CA HIS A 55 9.93 0.28 4.70
C HIS A 55 8.59 0.49 5.42
N ARG A 56 8.12 1.73 5.55
CA ARG A 56 6.79 2.01 6.12
C ARG A 56 5.69 1.45 5.22
N LEU A 57 5.82 1.60 3.91
CA LEU A 57 4.94 0.99 2.93
C LEU A 57 4.93 -0.55 3.05
N LYS A 58 6.12 -1.16 3.20
CA LYS A 58 6.27 -2.61 3.43
C LYS A 58 5.55 -3.07 4.70
N GLY A 59 5.66 -2.31 5.79
CA GLY A 59 4.97 -2.60 7.04
C GLY A 59 3.44 -2.59 6.87
N ILE A 60 2.90 -1.56 6.20
CA ILE A 60 1.47 -1.48 5.88
C ILE A 60 1.04 -2.69 5.05
N ALA A 61 1.77 -3.03 3.99
CA ALA A 61 1.45 -4.17 3.16
C ALA A 61 1.44 -5.51 3.93
N ALA A 62 2.43 -5.72 4.79
CA ALA A 62 2.55 -6.93 5.60
C ALA A 62 1.42 -7.07 6.62
N SER A 63 1.01 -5.98 7.29
CA SER A 63 -0.07 -6.01 8.28
C SER A 63 -1.39 -6.50 7.70
N PHE A 64 -1.68 -6.17 6.44
CA PHE A 64 -2.92 -6.54 5.77
C PHE A 64 -2.77 -7.67 4.76
N HIS A 65 -1.61 -8.35 4.72
CA HIS A 65 -1.34 -9.46 3.80
C HIS A 65 -1.60 -9.06 2.32
N ALA A 66 -1.22 -7.83 1.96
CA ALA A 66 -1.35 -7.29 0.61
C ALA A 66 -0.11 -7.66 -0.21
N ASP A 67 -0.03 -8.90 -0.69
CA ASP A 67 1.18 -9.46 -1.33
C ASP A 67 1.69 -8.65 -2.51
N GLN A 68 0.78 -8.13 -3.35
CA GLN A 68 1.17 -7.28 -4.48
C GLN A 68 1.80 -5.96 -4.01
N LEU A 69 1.24 -5.32 -2.99
CA LEU A 69 1.82 -4.11 -2.42
C LEU A 69 3.15 -4.41 -1.71
N LEU A 70 3.25 -5.56 -1.06
CA LEU A 70 4.47 -6.02 -0.40
C LEU A 70 5.61 -6.19 -1.41
N ALA A 71 5.33 -6.78 -2.58
CA ALA A 71 6.28 -6.90 -3.67
C ALA A 71 6.73 -5.53 -4.19
N LEU A 72 5.80 -4.60 -4.41
CA LEU A 72 6.10 -3.23 -4.84
C LEU A 72 6.94 -2.47 -3.81
N ALA A 73 6.67 -2.66 -2.51
CA ALA A 73 7.44 -2.03 -1.44
C ALA A 73 8.88 -2.57 -1.37
N ASN A 74 9.06 -3.88 -1.57
CA ASN A 74 10.40 -4.48 -1.68
C ASN A 74 11.15 -3.94 -2.91
N GLU A 75 10.49 -3.83 -4.05
CA GLU A 75 11.08 -3.22 -5.25
C GLU A 75 11.50 -1.76 -4.98
N ALA A 76 10.66 -0.98 -4.30
CA ALA A 76 11.01 0.38 -3.92
C ALA A 76 12.28 0.41 -3.05
N ILE A 77 12.42 -0.48 -2.06
CA ILE A 77 13.62 -0.56 -1.20
C ILE A 77 14.90 -0.78 -2.02
N GLU A 78 14.85 -1.57 -3.10
CA GLU A 78 15.99 -1.89 -3.95
C GLU A 78 16.26 -0.83 -5.05
N THR A 79 15.50 0.27 -5.07
CA THR A 79 15.63 1.35 -6.06
C THR A 79 16.08 2.66 -5.42
N VAL A 80 16.36 3.65 -6.28
CA VAL A 80 16.83 4.98 -5.88
C VAL A 80 15.67 5.97 -5.75
N PRO A 81 15.83 7.07 -5.00
CA PRO A 81 14.81 8.11 -4.88
C PRO A 81 14.30 8.61 -6.23
N GLY A 82 12.98 8.63 -6.38
CA GLY A 82 12.33 9.18 -7.57
C GLY A 82 12.31 8.25 -8.78
N GLU A 83 12.65 6.96 -8.63
CA GLU A 83 12.49 5.97 -9.69
C GLU A 83 11.00 5.94 -10.14
N PRO A 84 10.70 6.32 -11.40
CA PRO A 84 9.33 6.59 -11.82
C PRO A 84 8.50 5.32 -12.02
N THR A 85 9.12 4.17 -12.27
CA THR A 85 8.43 2.92 -12.63
C THR A 85 7.72 2.31 -11.43
N VAL A 86 8.41 2.19 -10.31
CA VAL A 86 7.88 1.65 -9.06
C VAL A 86 6.80 2.57 -8.49
N ILE A 87 7.01 3.90 -8.54
CA ILE A 87 6.01 4.89 -8.09
C ILE A 87 4.72 4.73 -8.89
N ARG A 88 4.79 4.70 -10.23
CA ARG A 88 3.60 4.56 -11.09
C ARG A 88 2.84 3.27 -10.82
N ARG A 89 3.54 2.17 -10.52
CA ARG A 89 2.92 0.89 -10.20
C ARG A 89 2.24 0.90 -8.82
N ILE A 90 2.84 1.56 -7.83
CA ILE A 90 2.23 1.78 -6.52
C ILE A 90 0.99 2.70 -6.65
N GLU A 91 1.09 3.79 -7.41
CA GLU A 91 -0.05 4.68 -7.69
C GLU A 91 -1.17 3.94 -8.42
N LYS A 92 -0.83 3.05 -9.36
CA LYS A 92 -1.81 2.20 -10.03
C LYS A 92 -2.49 1.23 -9.05
N PHE A 93 -1.71 0.57 -8.18
CA PHE A 93 -2.27 -0.28 -7.13
C PHE A 93 -3.27 0.51 -6.26
N TYR A 94 -2.88 1.71 -5.82
CA TYR A 94 -3.72 2.59 -5.02
C TYR A 94 -5.01 2.99 -5.75
N ALA A 95 -4.91 3.43 -7.01
CA ALA A 95 -6.08 3.81 -7.81
C ALA A 95 -7.05 2.63 -8.02
N ASP A 96 -6.52 1.45 -8.33
CA ASP A 96 -7.32 0.24 -8.52
C ASP A 96 -8.01 -0.13 -7.19
N PHE A 97 -7.29 -0.05 -6.06
CA PHE A 97 -7.83 -0.30 -4.71
C PHE A 97 -8.96 0.67 -4.33
N SER A 98 -8.75 1.98 -4.51
CA SER A 98 -9.72 3.02 -4.17
C SER A 98 -10.97 3.01 -5.06
N SER A 99 -10.90 2.38 -6.23
CA SER A 99 -12.03 2.21 -7.14
C SER A 99 -12.86 0.95 -6.90
N SER A 100 -12.41 0.07 -5.99
CA SER A 100 -13.02 -1.22 -5.66
C SER A 100 -13.83 -1.14 -4.36
#